data_AF-A0A183F8D4-F1
#
_entry.id   AF-A0A183F8D4-F1
#
_cell.length_a   1.000
_cell.length_b   1.000
_cell.length_c   1.000
_cell.angle_alpha   90.00
_cell.angle_beta   90.00
_cell.angle_gamma   90.00
#
_symmetry.space_group_name_H-M   'P 1'
#
loop_
_entity.id
_entity.type
_entity.pdbx_description
1 polymer ?
#
loop_
_entity_poly.entity_id
_entity_poly.type
_entity_poly.pdbx_seq_one_letter_code
_entity_poly.pdbx_strand_id
1 'polypeptide(L)'
;LNLEAIKLDEEVRSEKEFDVTDAMHFLHAQFRCQGQPFPCQGIRAFPQINVPQPASDHRVETVLEAARVLAIWNGIGTLTDEVKWTCDPFHRRVTPPSVGLAYAFFRTRCLHISICTSMVLHDAIMKPNQIQGWFYDMTEIFEIGWKIAKTTDWHLVRTEIGKEQHKALVVVLETLRRLKHLQRSIKNVDVFYYRKFSEVHLRKNELFCDELGHVVL
;
A
#
# COMPACT_ATOMS: atom_id res chain seq x y z
N LEU A 1 26.25 -24.52 21.08
CA LEU A 1 25.39 -23.67 20.22
C LEU A 1 24.13 -24.46 19.92
N ASN A 2 22.98 -24.01 20.43
CA ASN A 2 21.74 -24.80 20.39
C ASN A 2 21.03 -24.61 19.05
N LEU A 3 21.18 -25.57 18.13
CA LEU A 3 20.65 -25.53 16.77
C LEU A 3 19.13 -25.40 16.71
N GLU A 4 18.41 -25.89 17.72
CA GLU A 4 16.95 -25.73 17.83
C GLU A 4 16.56 -24.30 18.18
N ALA A 5 17.31 -23.62 19.05
CA ALA A 5 17.08 -22.22 19.38
C ALA A 5 17.37 -21.31 18.17
N ILE A 6 18.37 -21.65 17.36
CA ILE A 6 18.69 -20.93 16.11
C ILE A 6 17.58 -21.14 15.09
N LYS A 7 17.09 -22.38 14.90
CA LYS A 7 15.95 -22.66 14.01
C LYS A 7 14.67 -21.95 14.44
N LEU A 8 14.36 -21.95 15.73
CA LEU A 8 13.18 -21.27 16.27
C LEU A 8 13.29 -19.75 16.06
N ASP A 9 14.48 -19.17 16.28
CA ASP A 9 14.74 -17.75 16.06
C ASP A 9 14.70 -17.37 14.57
N GLU A 10 15.18 -18.25 13.68
CA GLU A 10 15.06 -18.11 12.23
C GLU A 10 13.60 -18.24 11.75
N GLU A 11 12.81 -19.17 12.29
CA GLU A 11 11.38 -19.30 11.97
C GLU A 11 10.60 -18.06 12.43
N VAL A 12 10.81 -17.61 13.68
CA VAL A 12 10.19 -16.41 14.24
C VAL A 12 10.62 -15.14 13.49
N ARG A 13 11.89 -15.03 13.07
CA ARG A 13 12.34 -13.93 12.20
C ARG A 13 11.71 -14.02 10.82
N SER A 14 11.57 -15.22 10.25
CA SER A 14 10.93 -15.41 8.94
C SER A 14 9.44 -15.08 8.95
N GLU A 15 8.77 -15.19 10.10
CA GLU A 15 7.38 -14.75 10.28
C GLU A 15 7.25 -13.22 10.32
N LYS A 16 8.32 -12.52 10.71
CA LYS A 16 8.38 -11.05 10.79
C LYS A 16 8.88 -10.39 9.51
N GLU A 17 9.14 -11.13 8.45
CA GLU A 17 9.54 -10.56 7.17
C GLU A 17 8.55 -10.99 6.08
N PHE A 18 8.18 -10.08 5.19
CA PHE A 18 7.34 -10.41 4.04
C PHE A 18 7.84 -9.74 2.77
N ASP A 19 7.91 -10.54 1.72
CA ASP A 19 8.43 -10.11 0.41
C ASP A 19 7.35 -9.40 -0.40
N VAL A 20 7.70 -8.20 -0.88
CA VAL A 20 6.88 -7.40 -1.80
C VAL A 20 7.66 -7.25 -3.10
N THR A 21 7.77 -8.37 -3.83
CA THR A 21 8.69 -8.51 -4.97
C THR A 21 8.01 -8.43 -6.33
N ASP A 22 6.73 -8.74 -6.38
CA ASP A 22 5.90 -8.68 -7.59
C ASP A 22 5.21 -7.32 -7.69
N ALA A 23 5.23 -6.69 -8.87
CA ALA A 23 4.50 -5.46 -9.12
C ALA A 23 2.98 -5.61 -8.95
N MET A 24 2.47 -6.84 -9.02
CA MET A 24 1.08 -7.22 -8.74
C MET A 24 0.78 -7.41 -7.26
N HIS A 25 1.78 -7.36 -6.38
CA HIS A 25 1.56 -7.42 -4.95
C HIS A 25 0.85 -6.13 -4.50
N PHE A 26 -0.26 -6.23 -3.77
CA PHE A 26 -1.09 -5.06 -3.37
C PHE A 26 -0.36 -4.00 -2.54
N LEU A 27 0.67 -4.40 -1.81
CA LEU A 27 1.56 -3.48 -1.08
C LEU A 27 2.77 -3.02 -1.92
N HIS A 28 2.88 -3.39 -3.19
CA HIS A 28 3.96 -2.95 -4.05
C HIS A 28 3.81 -1.47 -4.39
N ALA A 29 4.90 -0.72 -4.32
CA ALA A 29 4.86 0.73 -4.46
C ALA A 29 4.29 1.21 -5.82
N GLN A 30 4.45 0.39 -6.87
CA GLN A 30 3.95 0.66 -8.23
C GLN A 30 2.63 -0.03 -8.55
N PHE A 31 2.03 -0.75 -7.59
CA PHE A 31 0.70 -1.32 -7.79
C PHE A 31 -0.29 -0.18 -8.08
N ARG A 32 -1.04 -0.31 -9.18
CA ARG A 32 -1.95 0.75 -9.65
C ARG A 32 -3.31 0.61 -9.01
N CYS A 33 -3.73 1.68 -8.35
CA CYS A 33 -5.07 1.88 -7.82
C CYS A 33 -5.90 2.71 -8.81
N GLN A 34 -7.23 2.70 -8.64
CA GLN A 34 -8.09 3.67 -9.34
C GLN A 34 -7.72 5.09 -8.86
N GLY A 35 -7.30 5.96 -9.77
CA GLY A 35 -6.68 7.26 -9.49
C GLY A 35 -7.27 8.01 -8.28
N GLN A 36 -6.46 8.13 -7.24
CA GLN A 36 -6.83 8.74 -5.96
C GLN A 36 -6.64 10.25 -6.00
N PRO A 37 -7.40 11.03 -5.22
CA PRO A 37 -7.25 12.48 -5.17
C PRO A 37 -5.86 12.89 -4.65
N PHE A 38 -5.49 14.14 -4.90
CA PHE A 38 -4.23 14.70 -4.44
C PHE A 38 -4.06 14.60 -2.91
N PRO A 39 -2.91 14.14 -2.37
CA PRO A 39 -2.72 13.84 -0.95
C PRO A 39 -2.41 15.09 -0.11
N CYS A 40 -3.33 16.07 -0.08
CA CYS A 40 -3.10 17.40 0.50
C CYS A 40 -2.84 17.43 2.02
N GLN A 41 -3.41 16.50 2.80
CA GLN A 41 -3.28 16.48 4.26
C GLN A 41 -1.89 16.09 4.77
N GLY A 42 -1.07 15.46 3.94
CA GLY A 42 0.29 15.05 4.31
C GLY A 42 1.34 16.12 4.08
N ILE A 43 0.94 17.34 3.73
CA ILE A 43 1.84 18.41 3.29
C ILE A 43 1.91 19.52 4.34
N ARG A 44 3.12 19.78 4.86
CA ARG A 44 3.40 20.80 5.89
C ARG A 44 3.01 22.21 5.47
N ALA A 45 3.07 22.52 4.17
CA ALA A 45 2.78 23.84 3.63
C ALA A 45 1.27 24.19 3.59
N PHE A 46 0.37 23.23 3.86
CA PHE A 46 -1.08 23.44 3.68
C PHE A 46 -1.90 23.25 4.95
N PRO A 47 -2.24 24.33 5.66
CA PRO A 47 -3.46 24.35 6.47
C PRO A 47 -4.67 24.50 5.54
N GLN A 48 -5.09 23.42 4.88
CA GLN A 48 -6.31 23.38 4.04
C GLN A 48 -6.45 24.45 2.93
N ILE A 49 -5.36 24.97 2.36
CA ILE A 49 -5.41 25.94 1.24
C ILE A 49 -5.47 25.18 -0.10
N ASN A 50 -6.26 25.68 -1.04
CA ASN A 50 -6.47 25.11 -2.38
C ASN A 50 -5.14 24.89 -3.13
N VAL A 51 -4.80 23.63 -3.39
CA VAL A 51 -3.69 23.27 -4.29
C VAL A 51 -3.98 23.86 -5.68
N PRO A 52 -3.05 24.63 -6.27
CA PRO A 52 -3.28 25.24 -7.58
C PRO A 52 -3.32 24.19 -8.69
N GLN A 53 -4.10 24.48 -9.73
CA GLN A 53 -4.05 23.69 -10.97
C GLN A 53 -2.69 23.90 -11.67
N PRO A 54 -2.20 22.88 -12.39
CA PRO A 54 -2.80 21.56 -12.62
C PRO A 54 -2.57 20.53 -11.49
N ALA A 55 -1.83 20.88 -10.42
CA ALA A 55 -1.49 19.92 -9.36
C ALA A 55 -2.71 19.39 -8.59
N SER A 56 -3.76 20.20 -8.38
CA SER A 56 -4.99 19.75 -7.71
C SER A 56 -5.79 18.72 -8.50
N ASP A 57 -5.70 18.72 -9.82
CA ASP A 57 -6.39 17.76 -10.69
C ASP A 57 -5.62 16.45 -10.84
N HIS A 58 -4.33 16.44 -10.45
CA HIS A 58 -3.48 15.26 -10.52
C HIS A 58 -4.06 14.13 -9.67
N ARG A 59 -4.32 12.99 -10.31
CA ARG A 59 -4.77 11.77 -9.67
C ARG A 59 -3.58 10.85 -9.48
N VAL A 60 -3.33 10.44 -8.25
CA VAL A 60 -2.23 9.53 -7.92
C VAL A 60 -2.71 8.09 -8.02
N GLU A 61 -2.05 7.28 -8.84
CA GLU A 61 -2.44 5.88 -9.07
C GLU A 61 -1.60 4.91 -8.24
N THR A 62 -0.42 5.32 -7.77
CA THR A 62 0.51 4.43 -7.06
C THR A 62 1.01 5.05 -5.77
N VAL A 63 1.39 4.20 -4.81
CA VAL A 63 2.04 4.64 -3.55
C VAL A 63 3.32 5.40 -3.86
N LEU A 64 4.11 4.96 -4.84
CA LEU A 64 5.33 5.63 -5.26
C LEU A 64 5.07 7.05 -5.78
N GLU A 65 4.03 7.22 -6.59
CA GLU A 65 3.64 8.53 -7.11
C GLU A 65 3.15 9.47 -6.00
N ALA A 66 2.30 8.99 -5.09
CA ALA A 66 1.89 9.79 -3.94
C ALA A 66 3.07 10.13 -3.03
N ALA A 67 4.00 9.19 -2.79
CA ALA A 67 5.21 9.46 -2.02
C ALA A 67 6.06 10.54 -2.69
N ARG A 68 6.17 10.52 -4.02
CA ARG A 68 6.87 11.54 -4.79
C ARG A 68 6.24 12.92 -4.62
N VAL A 69 4.92 13.01 -4.80
CA VAL A 69 4.15 14.24 -4.58
C VAL A 69 4.36 14.74 -3.15
N LEU A 70 4.18 13.88 -2.15
CA LEU A 70 4.39 14.25 -0.75
C LEU A 70 5.82 14.70 -0.45
N ALA A 71 6.83 14.13 -1.10
CA ALA A 71 8.23 14.52 -0.93
C ALA A 71 8.55 15.88 -1.57
N ILE A 72 7.93 16.19 -2.71
CA ILE A 72 8.05 17.50 -3.38
C ILE A 72 7.53 18.60 -2.46
N TRP A 73 6.29 18.44 -1.99
CA TRP A 73 5.57 19.48 -1.24
C TRP A 73 5.95 19.60 0.24
N ASN A 74 6.58 18.57 0.81
CA ASN A 74 7.24 18.68 2.12
C ASN A 74 8.71 19.10 2.01
N GLY A 75 9.16 19.38 0.80
CA GLY A 75 10.53 19.79 0.50
C GLY A 75 10.77 21.28 0.66
N ILE A 76 11.93 21.70 0.15
CA ILE A 76 12.25 23.11 -0.06
C ILE A 76 11.96 23.38 -1.53
N GLY A 77 11.19 24.42 -1.82
CA GLY A 77 10.80 24.83 -3.17
C GLY A 77 9.88 26.04 -3.13
N THR A 78 9.66 26.65 -4.28
CA THR A 78 8.57 27.62 -4.46
C THR A 78 7.29 26.90 -4.90
N LEU A 79 6.13 27.52 -4.67
CA LEU A 79 4.85 26.98 -5.15
C LEU A 79 4.88 26.65 -6.65
N THR A 80 5.53 27.49 -7.45
CA THR A 80 5.70 27.29 -8.90
C THR A 80 6.50 26.04 -9.20
N ASP A 81 7.60 25.80 -8.47
CA ASP A 81 8.43 24.61 -8.64
C ASP A 81 7.66 23.35 -8.21
N GLU A 82 6.94 23.40 -7.10
CA GLU A 82 6.16 22.27 -6.57
C GLU A 82 5.07 21.83 -7.55
N VAL A 83 4.36 22.78 -8.16
CA VAL A 83 3.35 22.50 -9.19
C VAL A 83 3.98 21.90 -10.44
N LYS A 84 5.09 22.49 -10.90
CA LYS A 84 5.83 21.99 -12.07
C LYS A 84 6.31 20.56 -11.84
N TRP A 85 6.94 20.30 -10.70
CA TRP A 85 7.49 18.99 -10.37
C TRP A 85 6.41 17.96 -10.09
N THR A 86 5.25 18.35 -9.56
CA THR A 86 4.10 17.44 -9.42
C THR A 86 3.71 16.84 -10.77
N CYS A 87 3.71 17.66 -11.82
CA CYS A 87 3.31 17.23 -13.16
C CYS A 87 4.43 16.55 -13.95
N ASP A 88 5.66 16.58 -13.44
CA ASP A 88 6.82 15.93 -14.05
C ASP A 88 7.09 14.56 -13.39
N PRO A 89 6.74 13.43 -14.05
CA PRO A 89 7.00 12.10 -13.50
C PRO A 89 8.51 11.78 -13.42
N PHE A 90 9.38 12.53 -14.10
CA PHE A 90 10.83 12.35 -14.07
C PHE A 90 11.48 13.11 -12.91
N HIS A 91 10.76 13.97 -12.20
CA HIS A 91 11.23 14.58 -10.96
C HIS A 91 11.22 13.55 -9.82
N ARG A 92 12.27 12.72 -9.79
CA ARG A 92 12.42 11.56 -8.90
C ARG A 92 12.90 11.98 -7.51
N ARG A 93 11.95 12.29 -6.63
CA ARG A 93 12.19 12.60 -5.22
C ARG A 93 11.29 11.74 -4.34
N VAL A 94 11.86 10.95 -3.44
CA VAL A 94 11.12 10.18 -2.43
C VAL A 94 11.93 10.18 -1.13
N THR A 95 11.24 10.26 0.01
CA THR A 95 11.83 10.17 1.35
C THR A 95 11.08 9.14 2.20
N PRO A 96 11.70 8.55 3.24
CA PRO A 96 10.98 7.61 4.10
C PRO A 96 9.69 8.18 4.70
N PRO A 97 9.64 9.42 5.21
CA PRO A 97 8.39 10.02 5.68
C PRO A 97 7.33 10.12 4.58
N SER A 98 7.72 10.50 3.36
CA SER A 98 6.76 10.59 2.25
C SER A 98 6.18 9.24 1.85
N VAL A 99 6.96 8.15 1.92
CA VAL A 99 6.47 6.79 1.70
C VAL A 99 5.51 6.37 2.80
N GLY A 100 5.84 6.69 4.06
CA GLY A 100 4.96 6.38 5.19
C GLY A 100 3.61 7.08 5.09
N LEU A 101 3.63 8.36 4.75
CA LEU A 101 2.42 9.17 4.50
C LEU A 101 1.63 8.65 3.29
N ALA A 102 2.31 8.21 2.21
CA ALA A 102 1.65 7.66 1.03
C ALA A 102 0.92 6.34 1.34
N TYR A 103 1.56 5.39 2.04
CA TYR A 103 0.88 4.17 2.46
C TYR A 103 -0.28 4.46 3.42
N ALA A 104 -0.13 5.40 4.35
CA ALA A 104 -1.21 5.80 5.26
C ALA A 104 -2.39 6.40 4.48
N PHE A 105 -2.12 7.30 3.52
CA PHE A 105 -3.11 7.85 2.59
C PHE A 105 -3.86 6.73 1.84
N PHE A 106 -3.13 5.84 1.17
CA PHE A 106 -3.74 4.75 0.41
C PHE A 106 -4.49 3.74 1.30
N ARG A 107 -4.02 3.45 2.52
CA ARG A 107 -4.70 2.56 3.48
C ARG A 107 -6.11 3.03 3.84
N THR A 108 -6.35 4.34 3.81
CA THR A 108 -7.69 4.91 4.06
C THR A 108 -8.58 4.98 2.82
N ARG A 109 -7.99 4.86 1.62
CA ARG A 109 -8.66 5.11 0.34
C ARG A 109 -8.83 3.87 -0.53
N CYS A 110 -8.01 2.86 -0.32
CA CYS A 110 -7.96 1.64 -1.13
C CYS A 110 -8.19 0.41 -0.26
N LEU A 111 -9.30 -0.29 -0.53
CA LEU A 111 -9.71 -1.47 0.22
C LEU A 111 -8.63 -2.56 0.25
N HIS A 112 -7.97 -2.83 -0.88
CA HIS A 112 -6.88 -3.82 -0.96
C HIS A 112 -5.72 -3.50 -0.02
N ILE A 113 -5.24 -2.25 0.01
CA ILE A 113 -4.16 -1.83 0.91
C ILE A 113 -4.64 -1.88 2.37
N SER A 114 -5.88 -1.46 2.65
CA SER A 114 -6.47 -1.55 3.99
C SER A 114 -6.48 -2.99 4.52
N ILE A 115 -6.97 -3.94 3.72
CA ILE A 115 -7.01 -5.35 4.10
C ILE A 115 -5.59 -5.92 4.21
N CYS A 116 -4.73 -5.72 3.21
CA CYS A 116 -3.36 -6.25 3.23
C CYS A 116 -2.55 -5.71 4.41
N THR A 117 -2.67 -4.41 4.74
CA THR A 117 -2.01 -3.84 5.93
C THR A 117 -2.51 -4.48 7.23
N SER A 118 -3.81 -4.80 7.33
CA SER A 118 -4.38 -5.48 8.50
C SER A 118 -3.98 -6.95 8.62
N MET A 119 -3.61 -7.58 7.50
CA MET A 119 -3.14 -8.95 7.45
C MET A 119 -1.63 -9.08 7.70
N VAL A 120 -0.88 -7.99 7.81
CA VAL A 120 0.57 -8.04 8.10
C VAL A 120 0.78 -7.85 9.60
N LEU A 121 1.69 -8.63 10.21
CA LEU A 121 2.02 -8.48 11.63
C LEU A 121 2.53 -7.07 11.94
N HIS A 122 2.19 -6.54 13.11
CA HIS A 122 2.51 -5.17 13.48
C HIS A 122 4.02 -4.89 13.48
N ASP A 123 4.85 -5.86 13.86
CA ASP A 123 6.31 -5.77 13.87
C ASP A 123 6.98 -6.29 12.60
N ALA A 124 6.20 -6.67 11.58
CA ALA A 124 6.77 -7.19 10.34
C ALA A 124 7.49 -6.12 9.51
N ILE A 125 8.61 -6.54 8.91
CA ILE A 125 9.48 -5.81 8.02
C ILE A 125 9.07 -6.14 6.58
N MET A 126 8.78 -5.10 5.80
CA MET A 126 8.54 -5.22 4.37
C MET A 126 9.87 -5.41 3.67
N LYS A 127 9.99 -6.41 2.78
CA LYS A 127 11.14 -6.59 1.90
C LYS A 127 10.74 -6.21 0.46
N PRO A 128 10.85 -4.92 0.09
CA PRO A 128 10.52 -4.47 -1.25
C PRO A 128 11.60 -4.94 -2.24
N ASN A 129 11.21 -5.19 -3.49
CA ASN A 129 12.16 -5.38 -4.56
C ASN A 129 12.62 -4.04 -5.15
N GLN A 130 13.70 -4.07 -5.93
CA GLN A 130 14.21 -2.90 -6.62
C GLN A 130 13.16 -2.32 -7.56
N ILE A 131 12.82 -1.05 -7.35
CA ILE A 131 11.88 -0.33 -8.20
C ILE A 131 12.61 0.10 -9.47
N GLN A 132 12.17 -0.44 -10.61
CA GLN A 132 12.77 -0.15 -11.91
C GLN A 132 12.70 1.33 -12.25
N GLY A 133 13.76 1.84 -12.87
CA GLY A 133 13.84 3.23 -13.29
C GLY A 133 14.23 4.22 -12.18
N TRP A 134 14.72 3.77 -11.03
CA TRP A 134 15.34 4.66 -10.03
C TRP A 134 16.86 4.41 -9.97
N PHE A 135 17.63 5.48 -9.83
CA PHE A 135 19.10 5.45 -9.94
C PHE A 135 19.80 4.87 -8.70
N TYR A 136 19.06 4.68 -7.61
CA TYR A 136 19.58 4.19 -6.33
C TYR A 136 18.62 3.15 -5.76
N ASP A 137 19.17 2.28 -4.91
CA ASP A 137 18.38 1.29 -4.18
C ASP A 137 17.44 2.01 -3.19
N MET A 138 16.14 1.78 -3.33
CA MET A 138 15.11 2.39 -2.48
C MET A 138 14.66 1.47 -1.34
N THR A 139 15.27 0.30 -1.19
CA THR A 139 14.86 -0.72 -0.22
C THR A 139 14.75 -0.16 1.19
N GLU A 140 15.80 0.52 1.67
CA GLU A 140 15.81 1.10 3.02
C GLU A 140 14.76 2.22 3.19
N ILE A 141 14.54 3.03 2.15
CA ILE A 141 13.53 4.09 2.16
C ILE A 141 12.12 3.50 2.37
N PHE A 142 11.82 2.41 1.67
CA PHE A 142 10.54 1.73 1.77
C PHE A 142 10.39 0.94 3.07
N GLU A 143 11.45 0.30 3.56
CA GLU A 143 11.45 -0.37 4.87
C GLU A 143 11.13 0.61 6.00
N ILE A 144 11.81 1.77 6.03
CA ILE A 144 11.57 2.81 7.03
C ILE A 144 10.18 3.45 6.82
N GLY A 145 9.81 3.74 5.57
CA GLY A 145 8.51 4.29 5.23
C GLY A 145 7.35 3.40 5.68
N TRP A 146 7.46 2.08 5.49
CA TRP A 146 6.47 1.13 5.98
C TRP A 146 6.31 1.15 7.50
N LYS A 147 7.43 1.26 8.25
CA LYS A 147 7.38 1.42 9.71
C LYS A 147 6.62 2.67 10.13
N ILE A 148 6.84 3.79 9.42
CA ILE A 148 6.12 5.06 9.64
C ILE A 148 4.62 4.89 9.30
N ALA A 149 4.28 4.27 8.18
CA ALA A 149 2.89 4.10 7.73
C ALA A 149 2.01 3.39 8.78
N LYS A 150 2.57 2.37 9.45
CA LYS A 150 1.83 1.58 10.45
C LYS A 150 1.40 2.42 11.65
N THR A 151 2.22 3.38 12.07
CA THR A 151 1.95 4.26 13.24
C THR A 151 1.32 5.60 12.86
N THR A 152 1.25 5.92 11.57
CA THR A 152 0.67 7.17 11.08
C THR A 152 -0.83 7.03 10.93
N ASP A 153 -1.60 7.83 11.67
CA ASP A 153 -3.05 7.98 11.43
C ASP A 153 -3.29 9.06 10.37
N TRP A 154 -4.03 8.71 9.31
CA TRP A 154 -4.39 9.64 8.24
C TRP A 154 -5.87 9.97 8.37
N HIS A 155 -6.19 11.07 9.06
CA HIS A 155 -7.57 11.47 9.30
C HIS A 155 -8.21 12.14 8.07
N LEU A 156 -8.74 11.34 7.15
CA LEU A 156 -10.02 11.59 6.48
C LEU A 156 -10.46 10.37 5.66
N VAL A 157 -11.73 10.03 5.85
CA VAL A 157 -12.53 9.05 5.10
C VAL A 157 -12.17 7.58 5.36
N ARG A 158 -12.65 7.06 6.50
CA ARG A 158 -13.27 5.71 6.51
C ARG A 158 -14.46 5.76 5.54
N THR A 159 -14.21 5.74 4.23
CA THR A 159 -15.31 5.63 3.26
C THR A 159 -15.75 4.20 3.28
N GLU A 160 -16.82 3.96 4.04
CA GLU A 160 -17.86 2.96 3.78
C GLU A 160 -17.46 1.50 3.60
N ILE A 161 -16.21 1.11 3.89
CA ILE A 161 -15.86 -0.29 4.04
C ILE A 161 -16.47 -0.76 5.36
N GLY A 162 -17.71 -1.25 5.28
CA GLY A 162 -18.46 -1.80 6.42
C GLY A 162 -19.85 -1.20 6.67
N LYS A 163 -20.40 -0.35 5.78
CA LYS A 163 -21.82 0.05 5.88
C LYS A 163 -22.76 -0.92 5.16
N GLU A 164 -22.28 -1.61 4.15
CA GLU A 164 -23.06 -2.64 3.47
C GLU A 164 -22.77 -4.00 4.11
N GLN A 165 -23.82 -4.76 4.41
CA GLN A 165 -23.73 -6.11 4.99
C GLN A 165 -23.23 -7.17 3.99
N HIS A 166 -22.55 -6.76 2.92
CA HIS A 166 -22.13 -7.63 1.84
C HIS A 166 -20.74 -8.23 2.11
N LYS A 167 -20.54 -9.48 1.67
CA LYS A 167 -19.23 -10.14 1.75
C LYS A 167 -18.27 -9.48 0.76
N ALA A 168 -16.99 -9.39 1.12
CA ALA A 168 -15.92 -8.99 0.21
C ALA A 168 -15.02 -10.20 -0.09
N LEU A 169 -14.67 -10.39 -1.37
CA LEU A 169 -13.72 -11.41 -1.81
C LEU A 169 -12.42 -10.71 -2.13
N VAL A 170 -11.35 -11.13 -1.47
CA VAL A 170 -10.00 -10.66 -1.78
C VAL A 170 -9.24 -11.78 -2.45
N VAL A 171 -8.84 -11.53 -3.68
CA VAL A 171 -8.02 -12.44 -4.47
C VAL A 171 -6.57 -12.04 -4.22
N VAL A 172 -5.83 -12.85 -3.49
CA VAL A 172 -4.51 -12.52 -2.94
C VAL A 172 -3.46 -13.48 -3.48
N LEU A 173 -2.25 -12.98 -3.78
CA LEU A 173 -1.12 -13.84 -4.13
C LEU A 173 -0.82 -14.88 -3.04
N GLU A 174 -0.50 -16.12 -3.42
CA GLU A 174 -0.24 -17.22 -2.48
C GLU A 174 0.96 -16.95 -1.57
N THR A 175 1.87 -16.05 -1.94
CA THR A 175 2.97 -15.61 -1.06
C THR A 175 2.45 -15.00 0.25
N LEU A 176 1.24 -14.42 0.24
CA LEU A 176 0.57 -13.87 1.42
C LEU A 176 -0.25 -14.91 2.20
N ARG A 177 -0.26 -16.18 1.77
CA ARG A 177 -0.92 -17.29 2.48
C ARG A 177 -0.36 -17.51 3.88
N ARG A 178 0.89 -17.11 4.14
CA ARG A 178 1.53 -17.15 5.47
C ARG A 178 0.77 -16.30 6.50
N LEU A 179 -0.01 -15.34 6.04
CA LEU A 179 -0.81 -14.42 6.86
C LEU A 179 -2.25 -14.92 7.13
N LYS A 180 -2.57 -16.18 6.76
CA LYS A 180 -3.92 -16.77 6.93
C LYS A 180 -4.44 -16.75 8.37
N HIS A 181 -3.55 -16.76 9.36
CA HIS A 181 -3.94 -16.70 10.77
C HIS A 181 -4.59 -15.36 11.14
N LEU A 182 -4.23 -14.27 10.45
CA LEU A 182 -4.79 -12.93 10.66
C LEU A 182 -6.16 -12.73 9.98
N GLN A 183 -6.52 -13.57 9.00
CA GLN A 183 -7.84 -13.57 8.34
C GLN A 183 -9.00 -13.81 9.33
N ARG A 184 -8.78 -14.64 10.36
CA ARG A 184 -9.83 -15.02 11.32
C ARG A 184 -10.42 -13.84 12.09
N SER A 185 -9.73 -12.70 12.12
CA SER A 185 -10.18 -11.49 12.83
C SER A 185 -11.10 -10.60 12.00
N ILE A 186 -11.17 -10.79 10.66
CA ILE A 186 -11.90 -9.92 9.75
C ILE A 186 -13.22 -10.58 9.37
N LYS A 187 -14.34 -10.04 9.88
CA LYS A 187 -15.69 -10.52 9.55
C LYS A 187 -16.07 -10.13 8.12
N ASN A 188 -16.85 -10.99 7.44
CA ASN A 188 -17.40 -10.77 6.09
C ASN A 188 -16.35 -10.63 4.96
N VAL A 189 -15.16 -11.21 5.12
CA VAL A 189 -14.12 -11.23 4.09
C VAL A 189 -13.69 -12.66 3.77
N ASP A 190 -13.95 -13.09 2.54
CA ASP A 190 -13.41 -14.32 1.98
C ASP A 190 -12.11 -14.01 1.25
N VAL A 191 -11.09 -14.85 1.45
CA VAL A 191 -9.77 -14.67 0.84
C VAL A 191 -9.46 -15.87 -0.05
N PHE A 192 -9.26 -15.60 -1.34
CA PHE A 192 -8.83 -16.59 -2.31
C PHE A 192 -7.35 -16.39 -2.63
N TYR A 193 -6.54 -17.42 -2.37
CA TYR A 193 -5.11 -17.36 -2.66
C TYR A 193 -4.82 -17.93 -4.05
N TYR A 194 -4.11 -17.17 -4.89
CA TYR A 194 -3.71 -17.59 -6.24
C TYR A 194 -2.18 -17.55 -6.41
N ARG A 195 -1.60 -18.54 -7.10
CA ARG A 195 -0.17 -18.51 -7.48
C ARG A 195 0.07 -17.68 -8.73
N LYS A 196 -0.87 -17.74 -9.66
CA LYS A 196 -0.82 -17.06 -10.96
C LYS A 196 -2.22 -16.57 -11.34
N PHE A 197 -2.32 -15.40 -11.97
CA PHE A 197 -3.61 -14.81 -12.31
C PHE A 197 -4.51 -15.72 -13.17
N SER A 198 -3.89 -16.59 -13.98
CA SER A 198 -4.60 -17.63 -14.76
C SER A 198 -5.42 -18.61 -13.89
N GLU A 199 -5.10 -18.76 -12.60
CA GLU A 199 -5.85 -19.59 -11.65
C GLU A 199 -7.16 -18.93 -11.20
N VAL A 200 -7.25 -17.59 -11.28
CA VAL A 200 -8.49 -16.84 -10.99
C VAL A 200 -9.50 -17.04 -12.12
N HIS A 201 -9.01 -17.23 -13.36
CA HIS A 201 -9.83 -17.34 -14.57
C HIS A 201 -10.38 -18.76 -14.85
N LEU A 202 -9.92 -19.78 -14.11
CA LEU A 202 -10.25 -21.18 -14.40
C LEU A 202 -11.07 -21.82 -13.27
N ARG A 203 -12.40 -21.86 -13.48
CA ARG A 203 -13.37 -22.82 -12.89
C ARG A 203 -13.80 -22.67 -11.42
N LYS A 204 -14.02 -21.46 -10.90
CA LYS A 204 -14.68 -21.31 -9.57
C LYS A 204 -15.70 -20.17 -9.52
N ASN A 205 -16.83 -20.37 -10.20
CA ASN A 205 -18.00 -19.47 -10.12
C ASN A 205 -18.56 -19.37 -8.69
N GLU A 206 -18.27 -20.34 -7.82
CA GLU A 206 -18.65 -20.33 -6.39
C GLU A 206 -17.97 -19.22 -5.57
N LEU A 207 -16.87 -18.63 -6.07
CA LEU A 207 -16.22 -17.48 -5.43
C LEU A 207 -17.04 -16.20 -5.58
N PHE A 208 -17.91 -16.13 -6.58
CA PHE A 208 -18.72 -14.97 -6.96
C PHE A 208 -20.19 -15.24 -6.62
N CYS A 209 -20.50 -15.41 -5.33
CA CYS A 209 -21.86 -15.66 -4.86
C CYS A 209 -22.70 -14.37 -4.80
N ASP A 210 -24.02 -14.50 -4.81
CA ASP A 210 -24.96 -13.36 -4.83
C ASP A 210 -24.86 -12.43 -3.60
N GLU A 211 -24.23 -12.91 -2.52
CA GLU A 211 -23.98 -12.15 -1.28
C GLU A 211 -22.71 -11.27 -1.35
N LEU A 212 -21.97 -11.35 -2.45
CA LEU A 212 -20.68 -10.70 -2.66
C LEU A 212 -20.87 -9.27 -3.19
N GLY A 213 -20.59 -8.28 -2.35
CA GLY A 213 -20.73 -6.86 -2.72
C GLY A 213 -19.50 -6.27 -3.38
N HIS A 214 -18.31 -6.81 -3.06
CA HIS A 214 -17.04 -6.30 -3.57
C HIS A 214 -16.06 -7.42 -3.89
N VAL A 215 -15.38 -7.29 -5.04
CA VAL A 215 -14.23 -8.12 -5.41
C VAL A 215 -13.00 -7.22 -5.45
N VAL A 216 -11.97 -7.64 -4.72
CA VAL A 216 -10.66 -7.01 -4.70
C VAL A 216 -9.70 -7.93 -5.44
N LEU A 217 -9.32 -7.52 -6.65
CA LEU A 217 -8.37 -8.20 -7.56
C LEU A 217 -7.01 -7.53 -7.57
#